data_AF-A0A226DZ38-F1
#
_entry.id   AF-A0A226DZ38-F1
#
_cell.length_a   1.000
_cell.length_b   1.000
_cell.length_c   1.000
_cell.angle_alpha   90.00
_cell.angle_beta   90.00
_cell.angle_gamma   90.00
#
_symmetry.space_group_name_H-M   'P 1'
#
loop_
_entity.id
_entity.type
_entity.pdbx_description
1 polymer ?
#
loop_
_entity_poly.entity_id
_entity_poly.type
_entity_poly.pdbx_seq_one_letter_code
_entity_poly.pdbx_strand_id
1 'polypeptide(L)'
;MVSYSFQGVVTTILVVVISVILLSVEAHVTLTFPPARKLDIDFLNNFWTKPPCGQPKGSTRTTLAAGSSFNVNWQLGYSHIGGYRIELLDNKEQKLMDLTVTNSPDGFVQGNATAQWQKIYLPQNFVCRDCTIRLLRQVKSFDPNFNFWSCADVDIVNPTQYTENCHNRGRLVGDKCRCGDGYWGKICQFKDECGTDSQCGGPSRGKCLYMGGSNLPRRQCFCKNGYHGEGCNLRNNAPLPVPTHSLNLTAHSLQVLSNRMLMYYRILPNSFSSKDTEIEIVLLVNGTSYAGVGWRPLNLGPLCKSWPFIPEALDENANTIDTSNKNRRQSGIVGSPWAAQDAFSAMDCTDIIIGTAKGGLSRIRDYYSRGRHTPQLDSTWGGKDDINAATGWESNGVTTLIFRRYLRARDTPDHSLDKGEMLVIWARGQEPDEIVRDPNARLEKNEHRVSRFYVQDELKYHGLADQKGVLTLDFLAHTNQQFGPHNARLYRG
;
A
#
# COMPACT_ATOMS: atom_id res chain seq x y z
N MET A 1 -55.17 -37.24 -8.14
CA MET A 1 -54.90 -36.11 -7.20
C MET A 1 -53.43 -36.19 -6.85
N VAL A 2 -52.65 -35.22 -7.32
CA VAL A 2 -51.18 -35.23 -7.27
C VAL A 2 -50.72 -34.69 -5.92
N SER A 3 -50.01 -35.53 -5.17
CA SER A 3 -49.35 -35.17 -3.91
C SER A 3 -48.05 -34.43 -4.20
N TYR A 4 -47.89 -33.21 -3.69
CA TYR A 4 -46.63 -32.47 -3.76
C TYR A 4 -45.85 -32.62 -2.45
N SER A 5 -44.63 -33.15 -2.59
CA SER A 5 -43.65 -33.40 -1.53
C SER A 5 -42.98 -32.09 -1.09
N PHE A 6 -43.09 -31.74 0.19
CA PHE A 6 -42.34 -30.64 0.82
C PHE A 6 -40.92 -31.13 1.15
N GLN A 7 -40.00 -31.04 0.20
CA GLN A 7 -38.57 -31.28 0.43
C GLN A 7 -37.75 -30.42 -0.55
N GLY A 8 -37.52 -29.15 -0.19
CA GLY A 8 -36.77 -28.27 -1.10
C GLY A 8 -36.56 -26.82 -0.66
N VAL A 9 -36.61 -26.48 0.64
CA VAL A 9 -36.43 -25.08 1.10
C VAL A 9 -35.30 -24.89 2.12
N VAL A 10 -34.71 -25.97 2.66
CA VAL A 10 -33.69 -25.84 3.72
C VAL A 10 -32.26 -25.63 3.18
N THR A 11 -31.98 -26.03 1.93
CA THR A 11 -30.60 -26.00 1.40
C THR A 11 -30.19 -24.65 0.82
N THR A 12 -31.13 -23.80 0.40
CA THR A 12 -30.82 -22.50 -0.25
C THR A 12 -30.55 -21.39 0.76
N ILE A 13 -31.11 -21.48 1.97
CA ILE A 13 -30.86 -20.49 3.04
C ILE A 13 -29.46 -20.68 3.64
N LEU A 14 -28.93 -21.91 3.66
CA LEU A 14 -27.59 -22.17 4.19
C LEU A 14 -26.47 -21.60 3.31
N VAL A 15 -26.64 -21.58 1.99
CA VAL A 15 -25.64 -21.02 1.05
C VAL A 15 -25.67 -19.48 1.04
N VAL A 16 -26.82 -18.86 1.30
CA VAL A 16 -26.94 -17.39 1.41
C VAL A 16 -26.48 -16.90 2.79
N VAL A 17 -26.66 -17.69 3.85
CA VAL A 17 -26.17 -17.33 5.20
C VAL A 17 -24.66 -17.63 5.37
N ILE A 18 -24.08 -18.54 4.58
CA ILE A 18 -22.61 -18.73 4.46
C ILE A 18 -21.97 -17.71 3.49
N SER A 19 -22.70 -16.67 3.07
CA SER A 19 -22.08 -15.35 2.81
C SER A 19 -21.91 -14.59 4.13
N VAL A 20 -21.45 -15.29 5.18
CA VAL A 20 -21.05 -14.72 6.46
C VAL A 20 -20.05 -13.63 6.15
N ILE A 21 -20.51 -12.39 6.28
CA ILE A 21 -19.77 -11.21 6.71
C ILE A 21 -18.27 -11.51 6.80
N LEU A 22 -17.60 -11.51 5.65
CA LEU A 22 -16.15 -11.38 5.60
C LEU A 22 -15.89 -9.94 6.04
N LEU A 23 -15.87 -9.71 7.36
CA LEU A 23 -15.33 -8.49 7.93
C LEU A 23 -13.88 -8.43 7.46
N SER A 24 -13.68 -7.67 6.38
CA SER A 24 -12.35 -7.32 5.90
C SER A 24 -11.78 -6.38 6.94
N VAL A 25 -10.80 -6.85 7.69
CA VAL A 25 -10.02 -5.96 8.55
C VAL A 25 -9.04 -5.25 7.65
N GLU A 26 -9.18 -3.94 7.53
CA GLU A 26 -8.29 -3.12 6.72
C GLU A 26 -7.69 -1.99 7.58
N ALA A 27 -7.17 -2.32 8.78
CA ALA A 27 -6.30 -1.35 9.48
C ALA A 27 -4.89 -1.41 8.91
N HIS A 28 -4.27 -0.24 8.91
CA HIS A 28 -2.99 -0.01 8.28
C HIS A 28 -2.17 0.83 9.27
N VAL A 29 -1.21 0.24 9.96
CA VAL A 29 -0.39 0.93 10.97
C VAL A 29 1.09 0.61 10.82
N THR A 30 1.91 1.66 10.81
CA THR A 30 3.36 1.53 10.71
C THR A 30 4.07 2.63 11.48
N LEU A 31 5.09 2.29 12.26
CA LEU A 31 5.93 3.27 12.96
C LEU A 31 6.70 4.15 11.98
N THR A 32 6.55 5.46 12.11
CA THR A 32 7.34 6.46 11.36
C THR A 32 8.50 6.98 12.20
N PHE A 33 8.38 6.96 13.53
CA PHE A 33 9.50 7.19 14.43
C PHE A 33 9.36 6.44 15.78
N PRO A 34 10.38 5.69 16.22
CA PRO A 34 11.55 5.26 15.44
C PRO A 34 11.10 4.51 14.17
N PRO A 35 11.84 4.59 13.05
CA PRO A 35 11.39 4.02 11.79
C PRO A 35 11.16 2.52 11.92
N ALA A 36 10.06 2.01 11.36
CA ALA A 36 9.81 0.57 11.40
C ALA A 36 10.88 -0.22 10.61
N ARG A 37 10.89 -1.52 10.85
CA ARG A 37 11.74 -2.47 10.12
C ARG A 37 11.53 -2.40 8.60
N LYS A 38 12.55 -2.82 7.85
CA LYS A 38 12.79 -2.51 6.43
C LYS A 38 11.60 -2.63 5.50
N LEU A 39 10.74 -3.66 5.64
CA LEU A 39 9.62 -3.82 4.72
C LEU A 39 8.53 -2.77 4.96
N ASP A 40 8.49 -2.14 6.13
CA ASP A 40 7.61 -1.02 6.50
C ASP A 40 6.11 -1.23 6.18
N ILE A 41 5.71 -2.51 6.09
CA ILE A 41 4.38 -2.92 5.66
C ILE A 41 3.37 -2.71 6.80
N ASP A 42 2.26 -2.03 6.50
CA ASP A 42 1.30 -1.54 7.49
C ASP A 42 0.18 -2.54 7.83
N PHE A 43 0.25 -3.76 7.29
CA PHE A 43 -0.74 -4.83 7.50
C PHE A 43 -0.21 -6.03 8.31
N LEU A 44 0.73 -5.81 9.23
CA LEU A 44 1.28 -6.87 10.08
C LEU A 44 0.42 -7.04 11.34
N ASN A 45 0.03 -8.27 11.66
CA ASN A 45 -0.87 -8.55 12.77
C ASN A 45 -0.60 -9.91 13.45
N ASN A 46 -1.16 -10.08 14.64
CA ASN A 46 -0.92 -11.23 15.50
C ASN A 46 -1.63 -12.53 15.09
N PHE A 47 -2.50 -12.52 14.09
CA PHE A 47 -3.22 -13.71 13.64
C PHE A 47 -2.53 -14.36 12.44
N TRP A 48 -2.02 -13.54 11.52
CA TRP A 48 -1.54 -14.02 10.22
C TRP A 48 -0.06 -13.83 10.00
N THR A 49 0.64 -13.13 10.90
CA THR A 49 2.08 -12.88 10.76
C THR A 49 2.85 -13.40 11.95
N LYS A 50 4.11 -13.78 11.73
CA LYS A 50 4.95 -14.42 12.75
C LYS A 50 5.22 -13.44 13.91
N PRO A 51 5.00 -13.84 15.18
CA PRO A 51 5.29 -12.98 16.31
C PRO A 51 6.80 -12.71 16.47
N PRO A 52 7.17 -11.63 17.16
CA PRO A 52 6.31 -10.61 17.77
C PRO A 52 6.01 -9.41 16.87
N CYS A 53 6.54 -9.39 15.65
CA CYS A 53 6.62 -8.20 14.80
C CYS A 53 6.22 -8.43 13.34
N GLY A 54 5.94 -9.66 12.91
CA GLY A 54 5.53 -9.99 11.54
C GLY A 54 6.65 -9.92 10.49
N GLN A 55 7.85 -9.48 10.85
CA GLN A 55 9.03 -9.40 9.99
C GLN A 55 10.32 -9.52 10.84
N PRO A 56 11.44 -9.99 10.25
CA PRO A 56 12.70 -10.13 10.99
C PRO A 56 13.30 -8.77 11.34
N LYS A 57 14.20 -8.75 12.34
CA LYS A 57 14.99 -7.57 12.69
C LYS A 57 15.79 -7.03 11.52
N GLY A 58 15.91 -5.71 11.46
CA GLY A 58 16.69 -5.02 10.45
C GLY A 58 18.11 -4.70 10.91
N SER A 59 18.88 -4.07 10.01
CA SER A 59 20.19 -3.49 10.35
C SER A 59 20.09 -2.08 10.94
N THR A 60 19.00 -1.36 10.66
CA THR A 60 18.79 0.01 11.11
C THR A 60 18.36 0.02 12.57
N ARG A 61 19.08 0.77 13.40
CA ARG A 61 18.75 0.96 14.83
C ARG A 61 18.73 2.44 15.15
N THR A 62 17.72 2.87 15.91
CA THR A 62 17.67 4.22 16.45
C THR A 62 18.32 4.27 17.83
N THR A 63 19.35 5.08 17.98
CA THR A 63 19.98 5.30 19.29
C THR A 63 19.16 6.31 20.10
N LEU A 64 18.84 5.97 21.35
CA LEU A 64 18.05 6.75 22.27
C LEU A 64 18.80 6.89 23.61
N ALA A 65 18.68 8.02 24.28
CA ALA A 65 19.31 8.22 25.59
C ALA A 65 18.39 7.73 26.72
N ALA A 66 18.92 6.97 27.68
CA ALA A 66 18.20 6.60 28.89
C ALA A 66 17.71 7.84 29.65
N GLY A 67 16.53 7.77 30.29
CA GLY A 67 15.91 8.91 30.97
C GLY A 67 15.37 10.03 30.06
N SER A 68 15.52 9.92 28.74
CA SER A 68 14.99 10.91 27.79
C SER A 68 13.50 10.71 27.50
N SER A 69 12.89 11.67 26.82
CA SER A 69 11.52 11.57 26.31
C SER A 69 11.45 11.96 24.85
N PHE A 70 10.59 11.27 24.10
CA PHE A 70 10.36 11.55 22.69
C PHE A 70 8.96 11.10 22.27
N ASN A 71 8.51 11.57 21.11
CA ASN A 71 7.25 11.12 20.54
C ASN A 71 7.52 9.88 19.70
N VAL A 72 6.90 8.75 20.04
CA VAL A 72 6.73 7.66 19.08
C VAL A 72 5.66 8.12 18.09
N ASN A 73 5.92 8.01 16.79
CA ASN A 73 5.01 8.42 15.72
C ASN A 73 4.71 7.23 14.82
N TRP A 74 3.52 7.18 14.26
CA TRP A 74 3.10 6.16 13.31
C TRP A 74 2.16 6.75 12.27
N GLN A 75 2.18 6.18 11.09
CA GLN A 75 1.17 6.44 10.08
C GLN A 75 -0.02 5.51 10.27
N LEU A 76 -1.19 5.98 9.89
CA LEU A 76 -2.44 5.24 10.01
C LEU A 76 -3.21 5.38 8.69
N GLY A 77 -3.26 4.31 7.90
CA GLY A 77 -3.97 4.29 6.62
C GLY A 77 -5.50 4.23 6.81
N TYR A 78 -5.94 3.69 7.94
CA TYR A 78 -7.35 3.57 8.31
C TYR A 78 -7.51 3.45 9.82
N SER A 79 -8.42 4.23 10.41
CA SER A 79 -8.67 4.20 11.85
C SER A 79 -9.80 3.22 12.20
N HIS A 80 -9.51 2.25 13.07
CA HIS A 80 -10.51 1.38 13.69
C HIS A 80 -10.82 1.79 15.12
N ILE A 81 -12.00 1.40 15.62
CA ILE A 81 -12.33 1.51 17.03
C ILE A 81 -11.41 0.59 17.83
N GLY A 82 -10.70 1.17 18.79
CA GLY A 82 -9.74 0.47 19.63
C GLY A 82 -8.67 1.41 20.16
N GLY A 83 -7.85 0.88 21.06
CA GLY A 83 -6.73 1.60 21.63
C GLY A 83 -5.40 1.28 20.95
N TYR A 84 -4.34 1.90 21.45
CA TYR A 84 -2.97 1.56 21.08
C TYR A 84 -2.12 1.36 22.33
N ARG A 85 -1.02 0.61 22.19
CA ARG A 85 -0.04 0.37 23.26
C ARG A 85 1.35 0.39 22.65
N ILE A 86 2.31 0.96 23.37
CA ILE A 86 3.71 0.93 22.98
C ILE A 86 4.46 0.13 24.03
N GLU A 87 5.22 -0.86 23.58
CA GLU A 87 5.97 -1.78 24.42
C GLU A 87 7.45 -1.72 24.07
N LEU A 88 8.30 -2.01 25.05
CA LEU A 88 9.73 -2.25 24.86
C LEU A 88 10.01 -3.74 24.99
N LEU A 89 10.69 -4.31 24.00
CA LEU A 89 11.14 -5.69 23.96
C LEU A 89 12.67 -5.76 24.04
N ASP A 90 13.20 -6.82 24.61
CA ASP A 90 14.63 -7.09 24.70
C ASP A 90 15.23 -7.54 23.34
N ASN A 91 16.51 -7.93 23.37
CA ASN A 91 17.19 -8.42 22.17
C ASN A 91 16.68 -9.77 21.64
N LYS A 92 15.99 -10.55 22.46
CA LYS A 92 15.30 -11.79 22.09
C LYS A 92 13.82 -11.54 21.78
N GLU A 93 13.43 -10.27 21.65
CA GLU A 93 12.08 -9.80 21.40
C GLU A 93 11.06 -10.24 22.48
N GLN A 94 11.52 -10.46 23.71
CA GLN A 94 10.67 -10.68 24.88
C GLN A 94 10.26 -9.35 25.50
N LYS A 95 9.01 -9.23 25.92
CA LYS A 95 8.49 -7.99 26.51
C LYS A 95 9.21 -7.66 27.82
N LEU A 96 9.75 -6.44 27.88
CA LEU A 96 10.36 -5.87 29.09
C LEU A 96 9.36 -5.00 29.86
N MET A 97 8.70 -4.07 29.18
CA MET A 97 7.76 -3.12 29.81
C MET A 97 6.82 -2.45 28.83
N ASP A 98 5.76 -1.85 29.35
CA ASP A 98 4.88 -0.92 28.63
C ASP A 98 5.43 0.51 28.73
N LEU A 99 5.60 1.15 27.57
CA LEU A 99 6.03 2.55 27.46
C LEU A 99 4.84 3.53 27.47
N THR A 100 3.63 3.01 27.28
CA THR A 100 2.37 3.73 27.47
C THR A 100 1.76 3.41 28.83
N VAL A 101 1.69 4.40 29.73
CA VAL A 101 0.98 4.27 31.01
C VAL A 101 -0.52 4.49 30.78
N THR A 102 -1.35 3.57 31.25
CA THR A 102 -2.81 3.65 31.13
C THR A 102 -3.48 3.01 32.34
N ASN A 103 -4.64 3.57 32.73
CA ASN A 103 -5.51 2.99 33.74
C ASN A 103 -6.54 2.02 33.12
N SER A 104 -6.48 1.79 31.81
CA SER A 104 -7.40 0.88 31.14
C SER A 104 -7.16 -0.56 31.63
N PRO A 105 -8.22 -1.32 31.96
CA PRO A 105 -8.09 -2.73 32.37
C PRO A 105 -7.39 -3.60 31.33
N ASP A 106 -7.54 -3.25 30.05
CA ASP A 106 -6.92 -3.96 28.94
C ASP A 106 -5.51 -3.48 28.60
N GLY A 107 -4.95 -2.49 29.31
CA GLY A 107 -3.59 -1.98 29.08
C GLY A 107 -3.41 -1.19 27.79
N PHE A 108 -4.47 -0.73 27.12
CA PHE A 108 -4.36 0.15 25.94
C PHE A 108 -4.75 1.60 26.28
N VAL A 109 -4.13 2.55 25.58
CA VAL A 109 -4.56 3.95 25.57
C VAL A 109 -5.82 4.05 24.71
N GLN A 110 -6.91 4.59 25.27
CA GLN A 110 -8.21 4.70 24.61
C GLN A 110 -8.56 6.17 24.33
N GLY A 111 -9.60 6.42 23.53
CA GLY A 111 -10.26 7.72 23.40
C GLY A 111 -9.99 8.51 22.11
N ASN A 112 -8.82 8.35 21.48
CA ASN A 112 -8.53 8.95 20.17
C ASN A 112 -8.13 7.86 19.16
N ALA A 113 -9.07 7.48 18.29
CA ALA A 113 -8.84 6.41 17.31
C ALA A 113 -7.91 6.83 16.16
N THR A 114 -7.78 8.14 15.91
CA THR A 114 -6.93 8.71 14.86
C THR A 114 -5.56 9.15 15.38
N ALA A 115 -5.23 8.84 16.63
CA ALA A 115 -3.91 9.12 17.20
C ALA A 115 -2.81 8.53 16.32
N GLN A 116 -1.80 9.35 16.05
CA GLN A 116 -0.63 9.01 15.20
C GLN A 116 0.71 9.32 15.87
N TRP A 117 0.65 9.67 17.16
CA TRP A 117 1.82 9.86 17.98
C TRP A 117 1.48 9.71 19.46
N GLN A 118 2.49 9.39 20.26
CA GLN A 118 2.42 9.38 21.72
C GLN A 118 3.79 9.73 22.29
N LYS A 119 3.81 10.68 23.23
CA LYS A 119 5.03 10.98 23.99
C LYS A 119 5.28 9.89 25.01
N ILE A 120 6.49 9.33 25.01
CA ILE A 120 6.94 8.33 25.97
C ILE A 120 8.15 8.83 26.76
N TYR A 121 8.42 8.18 27.89
CA TYR A 121 9.55 8.45 28.76
C TYR A 121 10.34 7.15 28.93
N LEU A 122 11.62 7.17 28.60
CA LEU A 122 12.51 6.04 28.85
C LEU A 122 12.92 6.04 30.33
N PRO A 123 13.00 4.87 30.99
CA PRO A 123 13.44 4.80 32.38
C PRO A 123 14.85 5.39 32.55
N GLN A 124 15.09 6.00 33.71
CA GLN A 124 16.44 6.40 34.10
C GLN A 124 17.30 5.14 34.31
N ASN A 125 18.59 5.25 33.99
CA ASN A 125 19.59 4.19 34.19
C ASN A 125 19.25 2.84 33.52
N PHE A 126 18.45 2.87 32.46
CA PHE A 126 18.09 1.68 31.70
C PHE A 126 18.80 1.68 30.34
N VAL A 127 19.64 0.68 30.10
CA VAL A 127 20.42 0.51 28.86
C VAL A 127 19.98 -0.79 28.20
N CYS A 128 19.83 -0.76 26.87
CA CYS A 128 19.28 -1.86 26.10
C CYS A 128 19.94 -1.86 24.72
N ARG A 129 20.63 -2.93 24.36
CA ARG A 129 21.23 -3.10 23.04
C ARG A 129 20.38 -4.03 22.20
N ASP A 130 20.21 -3.67 20.93
CA ASP A 130 19.42 -4.44 19.97
C ASP A 130 17.98 -4.71 20.45
N CYS A 131 17.38 -3.73 21.09
CA CYS A 131 16.03 -3.83 21.63
C CYS A 131 15.00 -3.39 20.60
N THR A 132 13.72 -3.61 20.87
CA THR A 132 12.67 -3.30 19.90
C THR A 132 11.55 -2.52 20.58
N ILE A 133 11.16 -1.39 19.99
CA ILE A 133 9.92 -0.70 20.33
C ILE A 133 8.82 -1.27 19.45
N ARG A 134 7.76 -1.78 20.06
CA ARG A 134 6.59 -2.34 19.36
C ARG A 134 5.35 -1.50 19.63
N LEU A 135 4.71 -1.04 18.56
CA LEU A 135 3.36 -0.50 18.58
C LEU A 135 2.36 -1.62 18.39
N LEU A 136 1.33 -1.68 19.22
CA LEU A 136 0.15 -2.52 19.07
C LEU A 136 -1.07 -1.63 18.84
N ARG A 137 -1.89 -1.96 17.84
CA ARG A 137 -3.14 -1.25 17.52
C ARG A 137 -4.30 -2.25 17.51
N GLN A 138 -5.26 -2.05 18.43
CA GLN A 138 -6.42 -2.93 18.54
C GLN A 138 -7.40 -2.71 17.39
N VAL A 139 -8.07 -3.79 17.00
CA VAL A 139 -9.26 -3.73 16.13
C VAL A 139 -10.36 -4.58 16.76
N LYS A 140 -11.01 -4.02 17.79
CA LYS A 140 -12.01 -4.75 18.59
C LYS A 140 -13.26 -5.14 17.80
N SER A 141 -13.52 -4.47 16.68
CA SER A 141 -14.62 -4.78 15.77
C SER A 141 -14.44 -6.11 15.03
N PHE A 142 -13.21 -6.61 14.90
CA PHE A 142 -12.93 -7.90 14.27
C PHE A 142 -12.85 -9.03 15.29
N ASP A 143 -11.94 -8.90 16.25
CA ASP A 143 -11.76 -9.83 17.35
C ASP A 143 -11.15 -9.08 18.55
N PRO A 144 -11.58 -9.35 19.80
CA PRO A 144 -11.08 -8.65 20.99
C PRO A 144 -9.56 -8.73 21.20
N ASN A 145 -8.90 -9.77 20.69
CA ASN A 145 -7.46 -10.02 20.81
C ASN A 145 -6.68 -9.67 19.55
N PHE A 146 -7.35 -9.22 18.49
CA PHE A 146 -6.68 -8.88 17.25
C PHE A 146 -5.97 -7.54 17.37
N ASN A 147 -4.68 -7.55 17.01
CA ASN A 147 -3.81 -6.40 17.02
C ASN A 147 -2.99 -6.36 15.74
N PHE A 148 -2.99 -5.21 15.09
CA PHE A 148 -1.87 -4.88 14.22
C PHE A 148 -0.65 -4.54 15.07
N TRP A 149 0.53 -4.86 14.55
CA TRP A 149 1.79 -4.50 15.17
C TRP A 149 2.74 -3.82 14.18
N SER A 150 3.60 -2.95 14.72
CA SER A 150 4.73 -2.40 13.97
C SER A 150 5.92 -2.29 14.92
N CYS A 151 7.11 -2.65 14.45
CA CYS A 151 8.31 -2.75 15.27
C CYS A 151 9.44 -1.91 14.70
N ALA A 152 10.17 -1.24 15.58
CA ALA A 152 11.38 -0.50 15.27
C ALA A 152 12.51 -0.94 16.20
N ASP A 153 13.70 -1.17 15.64
CA ASP A 153 14.86 -1.61 16.41
C ASP A 153 15.62 -0.40 16.96
N VAL A 154 16.03 -0.48 18.24
CA VAL A 154 16.59 0.64 19.01
C VAL A 154 17.76 0.20 19.89
N ASP A 155 18.68 1.13 20.11
CA ASP A 155 19.70 1.05 21.15
C ASP A 155 19.42 2.13 22.19
N ILE A 156 19.14 1.75 23.43
CA ILE A 156 19.04 2.69 24.56
C ILE A 156 20.39 2.71 25.25
N VAL A 157 21.04 3.87 25.24
CA VAL A 157 22.40 4.05 25.77
C VAL A 157 22.41 5.00 26.96
N ASN A 158 23.49 4.97 27.75
CA ASN A 158 23.68 5.97 28.80
C ASN A 158 23.72 7.38 28.18
N PRO A 159 23.20 8.42 28.87
CA PRO A 159 23.24 9.79 28.35
C PRO A 159 24.64 10.27 27.97
N THR A 160 25.67 9.81 28.70
CA THR A 160 27.09 10.12 28.42
C THR A 160 27.62 9.48 27.14
N GLN A 161 26.94 8.46 26.61
CA GLN A 161 27.27 7.74 25.38
C GLN A 161 26.37 8.15 24.21
N TYR A 162 25.32 8.93 24.47
CA TYR A 162 24.45 9.45 23.42
C TYR A 162 25.12 10.61 22.70
N THR A 163 25.15 10.55 21.37
CA THR A 163 25.62 11.65 20.52
C THR A 163 24.51 12.01 19.54
N GLU A 164 24.05 13.26 19.59
CA GLU A 164 23.10 13.77 18.61
C GLU A 164 23.81 14.01 17.28
N ASN A 165 23.45 13.24 16.26
CA ASN A 165 24.00 13.33 14.91
C ASN A 165 22.94 13.70 13.86
N CYS A 166 21.78 14.19 14.29
CA CYS A 166 20.65 14.52 13.43
C CYS A 166 20.26 13.34 12.53
N HIS A 167 20.34 12.12 13.09
CA HIS A 167 20.12 10.85 12.39
C HIS A 167 20.94 10.67 11.11
N ASN A 168 22.11 11.32 11.02
CA ASN A 168 22.94 11.40 9.81
C ASN A 168 22.21 12.00 8.60
N ARG A 169 21.16 12.80 8.82
CA ARG A 169 20.29 13.42 7.81
C ARG A 169 20.29 14.95 7.90
N GLY A 170 21.31 15.50 8.54
CA GLY A 170 21.44 16.92 8.78
C GLY A 170 22.75 17.23 9.48
N ARG A 171 22.87 18.48 9.93
CA ARG A 171 24.00 18.96 10.70
C ARG A 171 23.53 19.62 11.98
N LEU A 172 24.31 19.43 13.04
CA LEU A 172 24.09 20.11 14.30
C LEU A 172 24.56 21.56 14.18
N VAL A 173 23.69 22.52 14.49
CA VAL A 173 23.98 23.96 14.50
C VAL A 173 23.57 24.51 15.86
N GLY A 174 24.53 24.69 16.77
CA GLY A 174 24.25 24.86 18.20
C GLY A 174 23.61 23.59 18.77
N ASP A 175 22.51 23.70 19.50
CA ASP A 175 21.79 22.54 20.07
C ASP A 175 20.59 22.08 19.21
N LYS A 176 20.56 22.47 17.93
CA LYS A 176 19.44 22.16 17.02
C LYS A 176 19.94 21.52 15.73
N CYS A 177 19.17 20.54 15.24
CA CYS A 177 19.41 19.97 13.95
C CYS A 177 18.90 20.86 12.83
N ARG A 178 19.77 21.14 11.86
CA ARG A 178 19.39 21.66 10.54
C ARG A 178 19.38 20.50 9.57
N CYS A 179 18.19 20.09 9.15
CA CYS A 179 18.01 18.94 8.28
C CYS A 179 18.45 19.21 6.85
N GLY A 180 18.91 18.15 6.18
CA GLY A 180 19.15 18.15 4.75
C GLY A 180 17.85 18.16 3.95
N ASP A 181 17.97 18.32 2.64
CA ASP A 181 16.82 18.42 1.74
C ASP A 181 15.92 17.18 1.81
N GLY A 182 14.61 17.40 1.86
CA GLY A 182 13.62 16.34 2.02
C GLY A 182 13.52 15.75 3.43
N TYR A 183 14.38 16.14 4.38
CA TYR A 183 14.29 15.68 5.77
C TYR A 183 13.79 16.78 6.70
N TRP A 184 13.06 16.39 7.74
CA TRP A 184 12.50 17.32 8.70
C TRP A 184 12.27 16.68 10.07
N GLY A 185 11.91 17.51 11.05
CA GLY A 185 11.70 17.12 12.45
C GLY A 185 12.83 17.60 13.35
N LYS A 186 12.66 17.41 14.67
CA LYS A 186 13.60 17.90 15.69
C LYS A 186 15.03 17.39 15.48
N ILE A 187 15.15 16.16 14.99
CA ILE A 187 16.41 15.44 14.80
C ILE A 187 16.50 14.84 13.39
N CYS A 188 15.78 15.43 12.44
CA CYS A 188 15.73 15.01 11.03
C CYS A 188 15.24 13.56 10.82
N GLN A 189 14.32 13.15 11.69
CA GLN A 189 13.81 11.79 11.72
C GLN A 189 12.80 11.47 10.60
N PHE A 190 12.13 12.47 10.04
CA PHE A 190 11.11 12.28 9.00
C PHE A 190 11.66 12.61 7.62
N LYS A 191 11.10 11.95 6.61
CA LYS A 191 11.47 12.12 5.21
C LYS A 191 10.21 12.41 4.38
N ASP A 192 10.30 13.45 3.55
CA ASP A 192 9.36 13.73 2.47
C ASP A 192 10.00 13.34 1.12
N GLU A 193 9.21 13.24 0.05
CA GLU A 193 9.71 12.96 -1.30
C GLU A 193 10.58 14.12 -1.82
N CYS A 194 10.22 15.36 -1.45
CA CYS A 194 10.89 16.58 -1.88
C CYS A 194 10.80 17.67 -0.79
N GLY A 195 11.78 18.56 -0.77
CA GLY A 195 11.76 19.81 -0.01
C GLY A 195 11.44 21.03 -0.87
N THR A 196 11.93 21.05 -2.12
CA THR A 196 11.76 22.16 -3.07
C THR A 196 11.55 21.67 -4.50
N ASP A 197 11.10 22.55 -5.39
CA ASP A 197 10.85 22.25 -6.82
C ASP A 197 12.10 21.74 -7.56
N SER A 198 13.32 22.07 -7.11
CA SER A 198 14.55 21.60 -7.75
C SER A 198 14.69 20.08 -7.70
N GLN A 199 14.17 19.44 -6.64
CA GLN A 199 14.14 17.99 -6.48
C GLN A 199 13.04 17.33 -7.34
N CYS A 200 12.14 18.13 -7.92
CA CYS A 200 11.09 17.71 -8.85
C CYS A 200 11.41 18.12 -10.30
N GLY A 201 12.70 18.16 -10.66
CA GLY A 201 13.16 18.54 -11.99
C GLY A 201 13.08 20.03 -12.29
N GLY A 202 12.94 20.85 -11.24
CA GLY A 202 12.86 22.30 -11.33
C GLY A 202 11.56 22.82 -11.94
N PRO A 203 11.45 24.16 -12.12
CA PRO A 203 10.23 24.79 -12.61
C PRO A 203 9.84 24.35 -14.03
N SER A 204 10.73 23.69 -14.79
CA SER A 204 10.43 23.16 -16.11
C SER A 204 9.72 21.81 -16.11
N ARG A 205 9.86 20.98 -15.07
CA ARG A 205 9.42 19.57 -15.09
C ARG A 205 8.39 19.22 -14.03
N GLY A 206 8.42 19.87 -12.87
CA GLY A 206 7.50 19.53 -11.79
C GLY A 206 7.51 20.55 -10.67
N LYS A 207 6.73 20.27 -9.63
CA LYS A 207 6.66 21.06 -8.40
C LYS A 207 6.61 20.16 -7.18
N CYS A 208 7.20 20.62 -6.10
CA CYS A 208 7.12 19.99 -4.80
C CYS A 208 5.90 20.53 -4.04
N LEU A 209 4.85 19.72 -3.94
CA LEU A 209 3.58 20.13 -3.33
C LEU A 209 3.46 19.56 -1.92
N TYR A 210 3.01 20.40 -0.98
CA TYR A 210 2.63 19.94 0.35
C TYR A 210 1.17 19.47 0.33
N MET A 211 0.96 18.18 0.55
CA MET A 211 -0.36 17.56 0.48
C MET A 211 -1.14 17.72 1.79
N GLY A 212 -0.46 18.11 2.87
CA GLY A 212 -1.04 18.06 4.20
C GLY A 212 -1.07 16.63 4.69
N GLY A 213 -2.14 16.27 5.39
CA GLY A 213 -2.28 14.92 5.93
C GLY A 213 -1.28 14.60 7.02
N SER A 214 -1.19 13.31 7.32
CA SER A 214 -0.47 12.79 8.48
C SER A 214 0.37 11.56 8.13
N ASN A 215 0.06 10.87 7.04
CA ASN A 215 0.92 9.85 6.43
C ASN A 215 2.13 10.52 5.77
N LEU A 216 3.25 9.80 5.79
CA LEU A 216 4.45 10.22 5.09
C LEU A 216 4.48 9.60 3.69
N PRO A 217 5.07 10.27 2.69
CA PRO A 217 5.63 11.63 2.74
C PRO A 217 4.55 12.72 2.64
N ARG A 218 4.73 13.87 3.33
CA ARG A 218 3.77 14.99 3.27
C ARG A 218 4.01 15.95 2.11
N ARG A 219 5.21 15.93 1.55
CA ARG A 219 5.57 16.64 0.32
C ARG A 219 5.94 15.66 -0.78
N GLN A 220 5.36 15.86 -1.96
CA GLN A 220 5.47 14.95 -3.10
C GLN A 220 5.72 15.74 -4.40
N CYS A 221 6.44 15.14 -5.34
CA CYS A 221 6.64 15.73 -6.65
C CYS A 221 5.42 15.47 -7.54
N PHE A 222 4.88 16.56 -8.09
CA PHE A 222 3.84 16.53 -9.11
C PHE A 222 4.42 17.05 -10.42
N CYS A 223 4.32 16.23 -11.45
CA CYS A 223 4.98 16.45 -12.73
C CYS A 223 4.11 17.23 -13.70
N LYS A 224 4.76 18.06 -14.51
CA LYS A 224 4.14 18.75 -15.64
C LYS A 224 3.97 17.78 -16.80
N ASN A 225 3.01 18.09 -17.66
CA ASN A 225 2.79 17.37 -18.92
C ASN A 225 4.12 17.13 -19.66
N GLY A 226 4.34 15.87 -20.06
CA GLY A 226 5.57 15.43 -20.74
C GLY A 226 6.64 14.85 -19.82
N TYR A 227 6.42 14.82 -18.50
CA TYR A 227 7.35 14.25 -17.53
C TYR A 227 6.64 13.35 -16.51
N HIS A 228 7.35 12.34 -16.01
CA HIS A 228 6.88 11.38 -15.01
C HIS A 228 8.05 10.81 -14.18
N GLY A 229 7.76 9.81 -13.34
CA GLY A 229 8.75 9.11 -12.50
C GLY A 229 9.18 9.88 -11.25
N GLU A 230 10.14 9.31 -10.49
CA GLU A 230 10.71 9.97 -9.29
C GLU A 230 11.30 11.32 -9.62
N GLY A 231 10.91 12.34 -8.86
CA GLY A 231 11.41 13.70 -9.05
C GLY A 231 11.11 14.29 -10.44
N CYS A 232 10.14 13.73 -11.18
CA CYS A 232 9.84 14.15 -12.56
C CYS A 232 11.05 14.07 -13.49
N ASN A 233 11.90 13.06 -13.27
CA ASN A 233 13.16 12.90 -13.98
C ASN A 233 13.02 12.16 -15.33
N LEU A 234 11.91 11.47 -15.55
CA LEU A 234 11.63 10.78 -16.80
C LEU A 234 10.84 11.69 -17.74
N ARG A 235 11.16 11.64 -19.03
CA ARG A 235 10.42 12.31 -20.09
C ARG A 235 9.52 11.28 -20.75
N ASN A 236 8.27 11.65 -21.02
CA ASN A 236 7.36 10.80 -21.78
C ASN A 236 7.98 10.44 -23.13
N ASN A 237 8.02 9.14 -23.44
CA ASN A 237 8.51 8.65 -24.72
C ASN A 237 7.55 8.95 -25.90
N ALA A 238 6.31 9.29 -25.58
CA ALA A 238 5.26 9.63 -26.54
C ALA A 238 4.45 10.85 -26.06
N PRO A 239 3.92 11.67 -26.99
CA PRO A 239 3.02 12.76 -26.62
C PRO A 239 1.70 12.17 -26.07
N LEU A 240 1.24 12.73 -24.96
CA LEU A 240 -0.05 12.41 -24.36
C LEU A 240 -0.97 13.64 -24.39
N PRO A 241 -2.30 13.44 -24.31
CA PRO A 241 -3.26 14.54 -24.25
C PRO A 241 -2.95 15.52 -23.11
N VAL A 242 -3.30 16.78 -23.33
CA VAL A 242 -3.15 17.86 -22.35
C VAL A 242 -4.53 18.43 -22.00
N PRO A 243 -4.69 19.07 -20.82
CA PRO A 243 -6.01 19.49 -20.32
C PRO A 243 -6.75 20.48 -21.22
N THR A 244 -6.04 21.17 -22.11
CA THR A 244 -6.60 22.19 -23.02
C THR A 244 -7.22 21.61 -24.28
N HIS A 245 -7.03 20.32 -24.57
CA HIS A 245 -7.57 19.65 -25.77
C HIS A 245 -8.70 18.69 -25.39
N SER A 246 -9.67 18.50 -26.28
CA SER A 246 -10.69 17.48 -26.09
C SER A 246 -10.07 16.09 -26.11
N LEU A 247 -10.45 15.27 -25.14
CA LEU A 247 -9.97 13.89 -25.01
C LEU A 247 -10.72 12.99 -26.00
N ASN A 248 -10.04 12.56 -27.06
CA ASN A 248 -10.62 11.63 -28.03
C ASN A 248 -10.36 10.17 -27.60
N LEU A 249 -11.42 9.45 -27.26
CA LEU A 249 -11.39 8.06 -26.80
C LEU A 249 -12.08 7.08 -27.77
N THR A 250 -12.37 7.49 -29.01
CA THR A 250 -13.14 6.66 -29.97
C THR A 250 -12.43 5.37 -30.35
N ALA A 251 -11.10 5.34 -30.26
CA ALA A 251 -10.28 4.16 -30.56
C ALA A 251 -10.06 3.27 -29.33
N HIS A 252 -10.55 3.65 -28.15
CA HIS A 252 -10.36 2.91 -26.90
C HIS A 252 -11.56 2.01 -26.61
N SER A 253 -11.27 0.87 -25.99
CA SER A 253 -12.29 0.03 -25.37
C SER A 253 -12.67 0.61 -24.00
N LEU A 254 -13.96 0.70 -23.72
CA LEU A 254 -14.47 1.12 -22.40
C LEU A 254 -14.70 -0.09 -21.51
N GLN A 255 -14.12 -0.04 -20.31
CA GLN A 255 -14.45 -0.87 -19.17
C GLN A 255 -15.02 0.01 -18.05
N VAL A 256 -16.28 -0.23 -17.68
CA VAL A 256 -16.87 0.41 -16.50
C VAL A 256 -16.36 -0.32 -15.26
N LEU A 257 -15.63 0.38 -14.39
CA LEU A 257 -15.14 -0.16 -13.12
C LEU A 257 -16.14 0.11 -11.99
N SER A 258 -16.66 1.34 -11.93
CA SER A 258 -17.80 1.69 -11.10
C SER A 258 -18.57 2.87 -11.69
N ASN A 259 -19.65 3.29 -11.03
CA ASN A 259 -20.37 4.53 -11.32
C ASN A 259 -19.50 5.80 -11.24
N ARG A 260 -18.31 5.72 -10.62
CA ARG A 260 -17.40 6.83 -10.35
C ARG A 260 -16.03 6.64 -10.99
N MET A 261 -15.78 5.51 -11.62
CA MET A 261 -14.48 5.21 -12.22
C MET A 261 -14.68 4.46 -13.54
N LEU A 262 -14.26 5.09 -14.63
CA LEU A 262 -14.25 4.50 -15.97
C LEU A 262 -12.81 4.26 -16.40
N MET A 263 -12.54 3.10 -16.98
CA MET A 263 -11.26 2.78 -17.60
C MET A 263 -11.44 2.65 -19.10
N TYR A 264 -10.72 3.46 -19.86
CA TYR A 264 -10.56 3.28 -21.29
C TYR A 264 -9.17 2.73 -21.54
N TYR A 265 -9.05 1.72 -22.41
CA TYR A 265 -7.76 1.17 -22.76
C TYR A 265 -7.63 0.89 -24.24
N ARG A 266 -6.39 0.91 -24.74
CA ARG A 266 -6.07 0.64 -26.14
C ARG A 266 -4.68 0.02 -26.26
N ILE A 267 -4.58 -1.03 -27.06
CA ILE A 267 -3.29 -1.65 -27.41
C ILE A 267 -2.64 -0.83 -28.52
N LEU A 268 -1.34 -0.56 -28.36
CA LEU A 268 -0.50 0.16 -29.31
C LEU A 268 0.56 -0.79 -29.86
N PRO A 269 0.28 -1.50 -30.96
CA PRO A 269 1.27 -2.37 -31.59
C PRO A 269 2.47 -1.55 -32.05
N ASN A 270 3.67 -2.09 -31.83
CA ASN A 270 4.88 -1.56 -32.43
C ASN A 270 5.17 -2.33 -33.72
N SER A 271 5.32 -1.59 -34.83
CA SER A 271 5.51 -2.17 -36.17
C SER A 271 6.81 -2.97 -36.32
N PHE A 272 7.79 -2.76 -35.45
CA PHE A 272 9.12 -3.38 -35.54
C PHE A 272 9.32 -4.51 -34.53
N SER A 273 8.62 -4.49 -33.40
CA SER A 273 8.85 -5.45 -32.32
C SER A 273 7.59 -5.66 -31.49
N SER A 274 7.06 -6.88 -31.50
CA SER A 274 5.91 -7.24 -30.65
C SER A 274 6.22 -7.13 -29.15
N LYS A 275 7.51 -7.14 -28.76
CA LYS A 275 7.98 -6.93 -27.37
C LYS A 275 7.86 -5.47 -26.91
N ASP A 276 7.72 -4.55 -27.84
CA ASP A 276 7.58 -3.11 -27.60
C ASP A 276 6.13 -2.65 -27.84
N THR A 277 5.18 -3.59 -27.91
CA THR A 277 3.75 -3.30 -27.84
C THR A 277 3.43 -2.65 -26.50
N GLU A 278 2.76 -1.50 -26.53
CA GLU A 278 2.32 -0.79 -25.34
C GLU A 278 0.82 -0.96 -25.13
N ILE A 279 0.37 -0.71 -23.91
CA ILE A 279 -1.02 -0.44 -23.58
C ILE A 279 -1.13 1.01 -23.09
N GLU A 280 -2.11 1.74 -23.61
CA GLU A 280 -2.51 3.05 -23.09
C GLU A 280 -3.78 2.87 -22.26
N ILE A 281 -3.75 3.36 -21.02
CA ILE A 281 -4.88 3.34 -20.10
C ILE A 281 -5.23 4.78 -19.73
N VAL A 282 -6.53 5.09 -19.80
CA VAL A 282 -7.12 6.35 -19.37
C VAL A 282 -8.14 6.04 -18.28
N LEU A 283 -7.95 6.64 -17.10
CA LEU A 283 -8.89 6.60 -15.99
C LEU A 283 -9.64 7.93 -15.91
N LEU A 284 -10.97 7.87 -15.97
CA LEU A 284 -11.84 9.00 -15.65
C LEU A 284 -12.50 8.74 -14.30
N VAL A 285 -12.17 9.56 -13.31
CA VAL A 285 -12.51 9.33 -11.92
C VAL A 285 -13.29 10.52 -11.39
N ASN A 286 -14.53 10.28 -10.96
CA ASN A 286 -15.32 11.29 -10.25
C ASN A 286 -14.79 11.38 -8.81
N GLY A 287 -13.93 12.36 -8.56
CA GLY A 287 -13.17 12.54 -7.34
C GLY A 287 -11.83 13.22 -7.61
N THR A 288 -11.28 13.80 -6.56
CA THR A 288 -10.04 14.57 -6.52
C THR A 288 -8.98 13.94 -5.60
N SER A 289 -9.25 12.75 -5.08
CA SER A 289 -8.26 11.92 -4.39
C SER A 289 -7.49 11.03 -5.38
N TYR A 290 -6.69 10.09 -4.88
CA TYR A 290 -5.97 9.15 -5.72
C TYR A 290 -6.90 8.16 -6.43
N ALA A 291 -6.44 7.59 -7.53
CA ALA A 291 -7.03 6.41 -8.13
C ALA A 291 -5.95 5.40 -8.52
N GLY A 292 -6.28 4.13 -8.42
CA GLY A 292 -5.38 3.03 -8.76
C GLY A 292 -6.09 1.96 -9.58
N VAL A 293 -5.34 1.37 -10.49
CA VAL A 293 -5.73 0.15 -11.21
C VAL A 293 -4.57 -0.82 -11.10
N GLY A 294 -4.87 -2.09 -10.85
CA GLY A 294 -3.86 -3.12 -10.79
C GLY A 294 -4.34 -4.43 -11.39
N TRP A 295 -3.39 -5.31 -11.66
CA TRP A 295 -3.65 -6.58 -12.32
C TRP A 295 -2.70 -7.67 -11.88
N ARG A 296 -3.17 -8.92 -12.00
CA ARG A 296 -2.34 -10.12 -11.86
C ARG A 296 -2.95 -11.30 -12.61
N PRO A 297 -2.16 -12.33 -12.95
CA PRO A 297 -2.69 -13.58 -13.52
C PRO A 297 -3.64 -14.29 -12.56
N LEU A 298 -4.70 -14.90 -13.09
CA LEU A 298 -5.69 -15.64 -12.30
C LEU A 298 -5.13 -16.88 -11.60
N ASN A 299 -4.06 -17.47 -12.15
CA ASN A 299 -3.44 -18.68 -11.64
C ASN A 299 -2.31 -18.43 -10.64
N LEU A 300 -2.14 -17.19 -10.17
CA LEU A 300 -1.15 -16.87 -9.15
C LEU A 300 -1.60 -17.40 -7.78
N GLY A 301 -0.68 -18.04 -7.05
CA GLY A 301 -0.95 -18.64 -5.74
C GLY A 301 -0.21 -17.93 -4.59
N PRO A 302 -0.53 -18.25 -3.32
CA PRO A 302 -0.03 -17.55 -2.14
C PRO A 302 1.49 -17.58 -1.96
N LEU A 303 2.21 -18.46 -2.66
CA LEU A 303 3.67 -18.52 -2.60
C LEU A 303 4.33 -17.18 -2.99
N CYS A 304 3.71 -16.40 -3.88
CA CYS A 304 4.18 -15.07 -4.28
C CYS A 304 4.26 -14.08 -3.10
N LYS A 305 3.48 -14.29 -2.03
CA LYS A 305 3.59 -13.52 -0.77
C LYS A 305 4.92 -13.74 -0.07
N SER A 306 5.81 -14.59 -0.57
CA SER A 306 7.16 -14.77 -0.03
C SER A 306 8.18 -13.84 -0.68
N TRP A 307 7.80 -13.14 -1.77
CA TRP A 307 8.68 -12.27 -2.52
C TRP A 307 8.72 -10.85 -1.94
N PRO A 308 9.87 -10.15 -2.01
CA PRO A 308 11.21 -10.69 -2.21
C PRO A 308 11.57 -11.57 -1.02
N PHE A 309 12.32 -12.63 -1.30
CA PHE A 309 12.83 -13.49 -0.25
C PHE A 309 13.76 -12.66 0.64
N ILE A 310 13.39 -12.52 1.91
CA ILE A 310 14.22 -11.81 2.89
C ILE A 310 15.42 -12.74 3.18
N PRO A 311 16.68 -12.33 2.92
CA PRO A 311 17.84 -13.20 3.11
C PRO A 311 17.95 -13.76 4.54
N GLU A 312 17.62 -12.94 5.54
CA GLU A 312 17.58 -13.31 6.96
C GLU A 312 16.43 -14.27 7.32
N ALA A 313 15.53 -14.56 6.37
CA ALA A 313 14.47 -15.54 6.48
C ALA A 313 14.82 -16.90 5.88
N LEU A 314 15.98 -17.05 5.26
CA LEU A 314 16.47 -18.33 4.77
C LEU A 314 17.04 -19.10 5.96
N ASP A 315 16.40 -20.20 6.30
CA ASP A 315 16.89 -21.10 7.35
C ASP A 315 18.24 -21.69 6.92
N GLU A 316 19.32 -21.37 7.66
CA GLU A 316 20.65 -21.96 7.43
C GLU A 316 20.64 -23.50 7.54
N ASN A 317 19.61 -24.08 8.18
CA ASN A 317 19.47 -25.51 8.39
C ASN A 317 18.56 -26.24 7.37
N ALA A 318 18.09 -25.57 6.32
CA ALA A 318 17.30 -26.22 5.26
C ALA A 318 18.09 -27.23 4.39
N ASN A 319 19.36 -27.50 4.74
CA ASN A 319 20.22 -28.50 4.09
C ASN A 319 20.28 -29.87 4.77
N THR A 320 19.53 -30.14 5.84
CA THR A 320 19.35 -31.54 6.30
C THR A 320 18.14 -32.16 5.60
N ILE A 321 18.34 -32.54 4.32
CA ILE A 321 17.47 -33.50 3.65
C ILE A 321 17.68 -34.84 4.35
N ASP A 322 16.69 -35.24 5.15
CA ASP A 322 16.51 -36.61 5.60
C ASP A 322 16.33 -37.52 4.37
N THR A 323 17.37 -38.29 4.04
CA THR A 323 17.40 -39.21 2.90
C THR A 323 16.63 -40.53 3.14
N SER A 324 15.77 -40.62 4.16
CA SER A 324 15.12 -41.89 4.51
C SER A 324 13.67 -42.08 4.05
N ASN A 325 13.11 -41.22 3.18
CA ASN A 325 11.79 -41.47 2.58
C ASN A 325 11.75 -41.27 1.06
N LYS A 326 12.09 -42.34 0.33
CA LYS A 326 11.78 -42.49 -1.09
C LYS A 326 10.26 -42.69 -1.26
N ASN A 327 9.47 -41.61 -1.36
CA ASN A 327 8.20 -41.54 -2.11
C ASN A 327 7.47 -40.18 -1.96
N ARG A 328 8.02 -39.10 -2.54
CA ARG A 328 7.29 -38.00 -3.21
C ARG A 328 8.29 -36.95 -3.66
N ARG A 329 8.69 -37.01 -4.93
CA ARG A 329 9.38 -35.90 -5.59
C ARG A 329 8.34 -34.83 -5.98
N GLN A 330 8.00 -33.97 -5.04
CA GLN A 330 7.77 -32.55 -5.34
C GLN A 330 8.86 -31.82 -4.55
N SER A 331 9.82 -31.25 -5.27
CA SER A 331 10.68 -30.21 -4.71
C SER A 331 9.75 -29.03 -4.39
N GLY A 332 9.17 -29.04 -3.19
CA GLY A 332 8.22 -28.05 -2.75
C GLY A 332 8.97 -26.77 -2.45
N ILE A 333 8.72 -25.71 -3.23
CA ILE A 333 9.20 -24.38 -2.87
C ILE A 333 8.49 -24.02 -1.56
N VAL A 334 9.23 -23.94 -0.46
CA VAL A 334 8.72 -23.53 0.84
C VAL A 334 8.63 -22.01 0.86
N GLY A 335 7.45 -21.47 1.16
CA GLY A 335 7.26 -20.03 1.31
C GLY A 335 8.05 -19.46 2.49
N SER A 336 8.32 -18.16 2.46
CA SER A 336 9.00 -17.48 3.56
C SER A 336 8.17 -17.64 4.85
N PRO A 337 8.78 -17.95 6.01
CA PRO A 337 8.07 -17.99 7.28
C PRO A 337 7.52 -16.63 7.72
N TRP A 338 7.90 -15.55 7.05
CA TRP A 338 7.39 -14.19 7.26
C TRP A 338 6.33 -13.78 6.24
N ALA A 339 5.97 -14.65 5.29
CA ALA A 339 4.79 -14.42 4.47
C ALA A 339 3.53 -14.49 5.34
N ALA A 340 2.61 -13.55 5.14
CA ALA A 340 1.33 -13.56 5.84
C ALA A 340 0.53 -14.82 5.46
N GLN A 341 -0.03 -15.48 6.46
CA GLN A 341 -0.80 -16.72 6.33
C GLN A 341 -2.31 -16.47 6.17
N ASP A 342 -2.70 -15.24 5.89
CA ASP A 342 -4.09 -14.88 5.62
C ASP A 342 -4.57 -15.44 4.27
N ALA A 343 -5.89 -15.57 4.13
CA ALA A 343 -6.50 -16.03 2.89
C ALA A 343 -6.05 -15.17 1.70
N PHE A 344 -5.79 -15.82 0.57
CA PHE A 344 -5.33 -15.16 -0.65
C PHE A 344 -6.38 -14.17 -1.16
N SER A 345 -6.03 -12.89 -1.15
CA SER A 345 -6.86 -11.74 -1.48
C SER A 345 -6.59 -11.24 -2.90
N ALA A 346 -7.45 -10.36 -3.40
CA ALA A 346 -7.26 -9.71 -4.69
C ALA A 346 -6.08 -8.71 -4.71
N MET A 347 -5.68 -8.19 -3.55
CA MET A 347 -4.52 -7.27 -3.42
C MET A 347 -3.18 -7.99 -3.45
N ASP A 348 -3.17 -9.30 -3.19
CA ASP A 348 -1.91 -10.04 -3.02
C ASP A 348 -1.16 -10.12 -4.35
N CYS A 349 0.13 -9.85 -4.34
CA CYS A 349 1.02 -9.99 -5.48
C CYS A 349 0.52 -9.30 -6.76
N THR A 350 0.07 -8.07 -6.63
CA THR A 350 -0.57 -7.31 -7.69
C THR A 350 0.31 -6.15 -8.12
N ASP A 351 0.51 -6.02 -9.43
CA ASP A 351 1.14 -4.90 -10.13
C ASP A 351 0.09 -3.78 -10.24
N ILE A 352 0.39 -2.58 -9.76
CA ILE A 352 -0.57 -1.50 -9.53
C ILE A 352 0.00 -0.16 -9.99
N ILE A 353 -0.72 0.54 -10.85
CA ILE A 353 -0.46 1.95 -11.14
C ILE A 353 -1.38 2.81 -10.28
N ILE A 354 -0.80 3.73 -9.50
CA ILE A 354 -1.55 4.69 -8.68
C ILE A 354 -1.22 6.10 -9.17
N GLY A 355 -2.27 6.90 -9.38
CA GLY A 355 -2.16 8.29 -9.80
C GLY A 355 -2.96 9.26 -8.94
N THR A 356 -2.41 10.47 -8.82
CA THR A 356 -3.09 11.68 -8.33
C THR A 356 -2.87 12.81 -9.33
N ALA A 357 -3.78 13.78 -9.34
CA ALA A 357 -3.65 14.98 -10.16
C ALA A 357 -3.96 16.21 -9.30
N LYS A 358 -3.39 17.35 -9.66
CA LYS A 358 -3.66 18.62 -8.98
C LYS A 358 -3.60 19.76 -9.97
N GLY A 359 -4.76 20.25 -10.37
CA GLY A 359 -4.87 21.16 -11.52
C GLY A 359 -4.31 20.49 -12.78
N GLY A 360 -3.28 21.08 -13.39
CA GLY A 360 -2.60 20.51 -14.57
C GLY A 360 -1.29 19.76 -14.27
N LEU A 361 -1.05 19.36 -13.02
CA LEU A 361 0.08 18.54 -12.63
C LEU A 361 -0.40 17.15 -12.22
N SER A 362 0.44 16.13 -12.40
CA SER A 362 0.10 14.76 -12.02
C SER A 362 1.25 14.01 -11.38
N ARG A 363 0.92 13.07 -10.50
CA ARG A 363 1.86 12.09 -9.96
C ARG A 363 1.29 10.70 -10.21
N ILE A 364 1.78 10.04 -11.25
CA ILE A 364 1.39 8.68 -11.62
C ILE A 364 2.64 7.82 -11.51
N ARG A 365 2.57 6.77 -10.69
CA ARG A 365 3.73 5.95 -10.34
C ARG A 365 3.40 4.47 -10.31
N ASP A 366 4.45 3.69 -10.48
CA ASP A 366 4.44 2.25 -10.48
C ASP A 366 4.59 1.68 -9.05
N TYR A 367 3.68 0.80 -8.68
CA TYR A 367 3.59 0.20 -7.36
C TYR A 367 3.37 -1.30 -7.49
N TYR A 368 3.79 -2.01 -6.45
CA TYR A 368 3.44 -3.39 -6.27
C TYR A 368 2.95 -3.65 -4.86
N SER A 369 1.96 -4.53 -4.79
CA SER A 369 1.42 -5.00 -3.53
C SER A 369 1.71 -6.48 -3.34
N ARG A 370 2.54 -6.83 -2.36
CA ARG A 370 2.76 -8.21 -1.89
C ARG A 370 1.56 -8.81 -1.13
N GLY A 371 0.75 -7.99 -0.48
CA GLY A 371 -0.32 -8.41 0.42
C GLY A 371 -1.44 -7.37 0.55
N ARG A 372 -2.08 -7.26 1.71
CA ARG A 372 -3.17 -6.29 1.96
C ARG A 372 -2.73 -4.94 2.53
N HIS A 373 -1.42 -4.69 2.64
CA HIS A 373 -0.84 -3.40 3.00
C HIS A 373 -1.05 -2.33 1.92
N THR A 374 -0.76 -1.08 2.28
CA THR A 374 -0.63 0.01 1.31
C THR A 374 0.42 -0.36 0.25
N PRO A 375 0.09 -0.29 -1.06
CA PRO A 375 1.05 -0.58 -2.12
C PRO A 375 2.30 0.29 -2.00
N GLN A 376 3.47 -0.31 -2.23
CA GLN A 376 4.75 0.38 -2.19
C GLN A 376 5.31 0.52 -3.60
N LEU A 377 6.16 1.54 -3.80
CA LEU A 377 6.82 1.74 -5.09
C LEU A 377 7.51 0.44 -5.52
N ASP A 378 7.40 0.13 -6.80
CA ASP A 378 7.81 -1.18 -7.30
C ASP A 378 9.31 -1.48 -7.05
N SER A 379 10.15 -0.43 -7.12
CA SER A 379 11.56 -0.45 -6.72
C SER A 379 11.85 -1.01 -5.31
N THR A 380 10.91 -0.91 -4.37
CA THR A 380 11.05 -1.50 -3.02
C THR A 380 11.11 -3.03 -3.07
N TRP A 381 10.55 -3.62 -4.11
CA TRP A 381 10.46 -5.06 -4.35
C TRP A 381 11.48 -5.57 -5.37
N GLY A 382 12.43 -4.72 -5.76
CA GLY A 382 13.51 -5.04 -6.69
C GLY A 382 13.16 -4.86 -8.17
N GLY A 383 11.98 -4.33 -8.49
CA GLY A 383 11.62 -3.93 -9.85
C GLY A 383 11.91 -2.45 -10.15
N LYS A 384 11.21 -1.88 -11.12
CA LYS A 384 11.49 -0.57 -11.73
C LYS A 384 10.18 0.19 -11.99
N ASP A 385 10.31 1.42 -12.49
CA ASP A 385 9.17 2.18 -12.96
C ASP A 385 8.96 1.83 -14.45
N ASP A 386 7.93 1.03 -14.76
CA ASP A 386 7.65 0.51 -16.10
C ASP A 386 6.67 1.40 -16.89
N ILE A 387 6.42 2.62 -16.39
CA ILE A 387 5.67 3.64 -17.11
C ILE A 387 6.55 4.27 -18.19
N ASN A 388 6.03 4.28 -19.42
CA ASN A 388 6.68 4.86 -20.59
C ASN A 388 6.31 6.33 -20.81
N ALA A 389 5.06 6.67 -20.49
CA ALA A 389 4.56 8.04 -20.54
C ALA A 389 3.39 8.17 -19.57
N ALA A 390 3.28 9.31 -18.89
CA ALA A 390 2.14 9.61 -18.04
C ALA A 390 1.73 11.10 -18.10
N THR A 391 0.45 11.36 -17.86
CA THR A 391 -0.11 12.71 -17.70
C THR A 391 -1.42 12.62 -16.93
N GLY A 392 -1.82 13.70 -16.28
CA GLY A 392 -3.10 13.75 -15.59
C GLY A 392 -3.47 15.17 -15.18
N TRP A 393 -4.75 15.36 -14.94
CA TRP A 393 -5.29 16.64 -14.52
C TRP A 393 -6.63 16.49 -13.80
N GLU A 394 -7.01 17.54 -13.08
CA GLU A 394 -8.30 17.66 -12.43
C GLU A 394 -9.10 18.79 -13.08
N SER A 395 -10.37 18.54 -13.36
CA SER A 395 -11.32 19.56 -13.80
C SER A 395 -12.73 19.22 -13.35
N ASN A 396 -13.44 20.18 -12.74
CA ASN A 396 -14.83 20.04 -12.30
C ASN A 396 -15.08 18.82 -11.39
N GLY A 397 -14.15 18.52 -10.47
CA GLY A 397 -14.25 17.37 -9.56
C GLY A 397 -13.99 16.01 -10.23
N VAL A 398 -13.51 16.00 -11.48
CA VAL A 398 -13.11 14.79 -12.19
C VAL A 398 -11.60 14.78 -12.39
N THR A 399 -10.96 13.72 -11.93
CA THR A 399 -9.55 13.41 -12.18
C THR A 399 -9.42 12.55 -13.43
N THR A 400 -8.59 12.99 -14.36
CA THR A 400 -8.17 12.22 -15.54
C THR A 400 -6.72 11.79 -15.37
N LEU A 401 -6.46 10.49 -15.47
CA LEU A 401 -5.11 9.92 -15.44
C LEU A 401 -4.88 9.13 -16.73
N ILE A 402 -3.76 9.36 -17.38
CA ILE A 402 -3.39 8.66 -18.61
C ILE A 402 -1.97 8.16 -18.44
N PHE A 403 -1.76 6.88 -18.71
CA PHE A 403 -0.42 6.31 -18.74
C PHE A 403 -0.26 5.27 -19.84
N ARG A 404 0.99 5.03 -20.22
CA ARG A 404 1.41 3.96 -21.11
C ARG A 404 2.46 3.12 -20.42
N ARG A 405 2.39 1.81 -20.64
CA ARG A 405 3.44 0.85 -20.28
C ARG A 405 3.54 -0.24 -21.33
N TYR A 406 4.63 -0.99 -21.32
CA TYR A 406 4.74 -2.16 -22.17
C TYR A 406 3.75 -3.25 -21.77
N LEU A 407 3.23 -3.97 -22.75
CA LEU A 407 2.28 -5.07 -22.51
C LEU A 407 2.96 -6.27 -21.82
N ARG A 408 4.26 -6.44 -22.04
CA ARG A 408 5.09 -7.49 -21.42
C ARG A 408 5.91 -6.89 -20.29
N ALA A 409 5.78 -7.49 -19.11
CA ALA A 409 6.59 -7.20 -17.94
C ALA A 409 8.09 -7.34 -18.25
N ARG A 410 8.91 -6.45 -17.68
CA ARG A 410 10.37 -6.39 -17.92
C ARG A 410 11.18 -6.62 -16.66
N ASP A 411 10.54 -6.77 -15.52
CA ASP A 411 11.15 -7.12 -14.26
C ASP A 411 10.35 -8.21 -13.52
N THR A 412 10.61 -8.35 -12.22
CA THR A 412 10.16 -9.49 -11.42
C THR A 412 8.81 -9.28 -10.75
N PRO A 413 8.50 -8.11 -10.15
CA PRO A 413 7.17 -7.87 -9.57
C PRO A 413 6.06 -7.77 -10.62
N ASP A 414 6.38 -7.28 -11.82
CA ASP A 414 5.40 -6.97 -12.85
C ASP A 414 4.74 -8.18 -13.52
N HIS A 415 3.50 -7.97 -13.95
CA HIS A 415 2.71 -8.97 -14.66
C HIS A 415 2.47 -8.58 -16.10
N SER A 416 2.75 -9.52 -17.03
CA SER A 416 2.46 -9.33 -18.45
C SER A 416 0.96 -9.42 -18.72
N LEU A 417 0.44 -8.51 -19.52
CA LEU A 417 -0.97 -8.36 -19.88
C LEU A 417 -1.36 -9.11 -21.16
N ASP A 418 -0.40 -9.81 -21.79
CA ASP A 418 -0.59 -10.58 -23.03
C ASP A 418 -0.81 -12.09 -22.82
N LYS A 419 -1.11 -12.51 -21.59
CA LYS A 419 -1.22 -13.93 -21.19
C LYS A 419 -2.66 -14.41 -20.95
N GLY A 420 -3.66 -13.67 -21.45
CA GLY A 420 -5.08 -14.00 -21.35
C GLY A 420 -5.78 -13.23 -20.22
N GLU A 421 -6.76 -13.88 -19.60
CA GLU A 421 -7.57 -13.26 -18.53
C GLU A 421 -6.74 -12.90 -17.29
N MET A 422 -6.89 -11.65 -16.86
CA MET A 422 -6.26 -11.09 -15.67
C MET A 422 -7.30 -10.81 -14.60
N LEU A 423 -6.95 -11.02 -13.33
CA LEU A 423 -7.66 -10.37 -12.24
C LEU A 423 -7.30 -8.89 -12.29
N VAL A 424 -8.29 -8.02 -12.44
CA VAL A 424 -8.12 -6.56 -12.40
C VAL A 424 -8.78 -6.03 -11.14
N ILE A 425 -8.03 -5.24 -10.38
CA ILE A 425 -8.52 -4.51 -9.22
C ILE A 425 -8.48 -3.02 -9.49
N TRP A 426 -9.34 -2.27 -8.82
CA TRP A 426 -9.29 -0.81 -8.84
C TRP A 426 -9.66 -0.24 -7.49
N ALA A 427 -9.20 0.98 -7.27
CA ALA A 427 -9.44 1.74 -6.06
C ALA A 427 -9.51 3.23 -6.36
N ARG A 428 -10.34 3.94 -5.61
CA ARG A 428 -10.42 5.39 -5.55
C ARG A 428 -10.29 5.81 -4.09
N GLY A 429 -9.41 6.76 -3.81
CA GLY A 429 -9.23 7.29 -2.47
C GLY A 429 -10.51 7.90 -1.88
N GLN A 430 -10.66 7.78 -0.57
CA GLN A 430 -11.72 8.45 0.18
C GLN A 430 -11.50 9.97 0.11
N GLU A 431 -12.56 10.73 -0.21
CA GLU A 431 -12.48 12.19 -0.17
C GLU A 431 -12.64 12.73 1.26
N PRO A 432 -12.08 13.91 1.56
CA PRO A 432 -12.47 14.69 2.73
C PRO A 432 -13.99 14.87 2.79
N ASP A 433 -14.58 14.69 3.97
CA ASP A 433 -16.01 14.87 4.25
C ASP A 433 -16.98 13.94 3.49
N GLU A 434 -16.48 12.97 2.71
CA GLU A 434 -17.32 11.97 2.07
C GLU A 434 -17.95 11.04 3.12
N ILE A 435 -19.21 10.66 2.87
CA ILE A 435 -20.04 9.92 3.83
C ILE A 435 -19.63 8.45 3.83
N VAL A 436 -19.26 7.94 5.01
CA VAL A 436 -19.05 6.50 5.22
C VAL A 436 -20.39 5.83 5.45
N ARG A 437 -20.87 5.10 4.44
CA ARG A 437 -22.19 4.46 4.47
C ARG A 437 -22.23 3.27 5.43
N ASP A 438 -21.14 2.52 5.53
CA ASP A 438 -21.02 1.39 6.45
C ASP A 438 -20.78 1.87 7.89
N PRO A 439 -21.69 1.59 8.86
CA PRO A 439 -21.50 1.94 10.26
C PRO A 439 -20.24 1.34 10.90
N ASN A 440 -19.83 0.15 10.48
CA ASN A 440 -18.63 -0.52 11.00
C ASN A 440 -17.34 0.12 10.49
N ALA A 441 -17.47 0.94 9.45
CA ALA A 441 -16.35 1.63 8.84
C ALA A 441 -16.18 3.09 9.29
N ARG A 442 -17.04 3.53 10.21
CA ARG A 442 -16.97 4.87 10.77
C ARG A 442 -15.77 4.98 11.69
N LEU A 443 -15.02 6.07 11.55
CA LEU A 443 -13.84 6.35 12.38
C LEU A 443 -14.23 6.66 13.83
N GLU A 444 -15.41 7.26 14.01
CA GLU A 444 -15.99 7.59 15.31
C GLU A 444 -17.42 7.07 15.44
N LYS A 445 -17.78 6.66 16.65
CA LYS A 445 -19.13 6.19 16.97
C LYS A 445 -20.11 7.37 16.80
N ASN A 446 -20.99 7.27 15.79
CA ASN A 446 -21.99 8.27 15.39
C ASN A 446 -21.50 9.43 14.51
N GLU A 447 -20.26 9.41 14.00
CA GLU A 447 -19.84 10.38 12.97
C GLU A 447 -19.92 9.72 11.58
N HIS A 448 -20.82 10.24 10.74
CA HIS A 448 -21.09 9.70 9.41
C HIS A 448 -20.17 10.26 8.33
N ARG A 449 -19.48 11.38 8.63
CA ARG A 449 -18.52 12.02 7.74
C ARG A 449 -17.12 11.71 8.24
N VAL A 450 -16.20 11.52 7.31
CA VAL A 450 -14.80 11.49 7.71
C VAL A 450 -14.29 12.92 7.86
N SER A 451 -14.30 13.46 9.08
CA SER A 451 -13.72 14.79 9.28
C SER A 451 -12.19 14.69 9.46
N ARG A 452 -11.48 15.48 8.65
CA ARG A 452 -10.01 15.77 8.61
C ARG A 452 -9.00 14.60 8.61
N PHE A 453 -9.42 13.34 8.78
CA PHE A 453 -8.53 12.19 8.75
C PHE A 453 -8.06 11.85 7.33
N TYR A 454 -8.95 11.87 6.34
CA TYR A 454 -8.56 11.80 4.93
C TYR A 454 -8.34 13.21 4.43
N VAL A 455 -7.13 13.46 3.92
CA VAL A 455 -6.81 14.67 3.18
C VAL A 455 -6.76 14.33 1.69
N GLN A 456 -7.12 15.29 0.84
CA GLN A 456 -7.07 15.14 -0.60
C GLN A 456 -5.68 14.65 -1.05
N ASP A 457 -5.66 13.74 -2.03
CA ASP A 457 -4.45 13.15 -2.65
C ASP A 457 -3.57 12.28 -1.73
N GLU A 458 -3.89 12.15 -0.44
CA GLU A 458 -3.14 11.31 0.49
C GLU A 458 -3.43 9.84 0.22
N LEU A 459 -2.38 9.02 0.02
CA LEU A 459 -2.54 7.58 -0.13
C LEU A 459 -2.88 6.95 1.24
N LYS A 460 -4.18 6.82 1.48
CA LYS A 460 -4.80 6.12 2.60
C LYS A 460 -5.77 5.08 2.07
N TYR A 461 -6.43 4.36 2.96
CA TYR A 461 -7.42 3.36 2.59
C TYR A 461 -8.51 3.92 1.64
N HIS A 462 -8.83 3.17 0.59
CA HIS A 462 -9.72 3.56 -0.52
C HIS A 462 -11.21 3.61 -0.16
N GLY A 463 -11.58 3.53 1.13
CA GLY A 463 -13.00 3.45 1.52
C GLY A 463 -13.67 2.13 1.08
N LEU A 464 -15.01 2.10 1.05
CA LEU A 464 -15.79 0.87 0.87
C LEU A 464 -16.72 0.94 -0.35
N ALA A 465 -17.38 -0.18 -0.65
CA ALA A 465 -18.38 -0.31 -1.70
C ALA A 465 -17.85 0.10 -3.09
N ASP A 466 -18.41 1.14 -3.72
CA ASP A 466 -18.13 1.53 -5.11
C ASP A 466 -16.77 2.24 -5.31
N GLN A 467 -16.01 2.43 -4.23
CA GLN A 467 -14.66 2.98 -4.26
C GLN A 467 -13.58 1.95 -4.57
N LYS A 468 -13.87 0.64 -4.44
CA LYS A 468 -12.97 -0.44 -4.84
C LYS A 468 -13.71 -1.55 -5.56
N GLY A 469 -12.99 -2.40 -6.26
CA GLY A 469 -13.58 -3.65 -6.73
C GLY A 469 -12.59 -4.55 -7.44
N VAL A 470 -13.13 -5.67 -7.93
CA VAL A 470 -12.42 -6.70 -8.64
C VAL A 470 -13.26 -7.21 -9.82
N LEU A 471 -12.61 -7.49 -10.94
CA LEU A 471 -13.21 -8.11 -12.12
C LEU A 471 -12.15 -8.95 -12.86
N THR A 472 -12.61 -9.74 -13.83
CA THR A 472 -11.72 -10.44 -14.77
C THR A 472 -11.76 -9.73 -16.12
N LEU A 473 -10.60 -9.49 -16.72
CA LEU A 473 -10.48 -8.83 -18.02
C LEU A 473 -9.35 -9.44 -18.84
N ASP A 474 -9.62 -9.74 -20.11
CA ASP A 474 -8.60 -9.97 -21.12
C ASP A 474 -8.47 -8.70 -21.98
N PHE A 475 -7.33 -8.02 -21.84
CA PHE A 475 -7.04 -6.77 -22.55
C PHE A 475 -6.90 -6.93 -24.07
N LEU A 476 -6.77 -8.16 -24.57
CA LEU A 476 -6.62 -8.49 -26.00
C LEU A 476 -7.90 -9.04 -26.64
N ALA A 477 -8.94 -9.35 -25.86
CA ALA A 477 -10.17 -9.95 -26.36
C ALA A 477 -10.85 -9.09 -27.44
N HIS A 478 -10.89 -7.77 -27.27
CA HIS A 478 -11.52 -6.84 -28.23
C HIS A 478 -10.65 -6.53 -29.45
N THR A 479 -9.32 -6.63 -29.35
CA THR A 479 -8.44 -6.49 -30.52
C THR A 479 -8.58 -7.65 -31.50
N ASN A 480 -8.86 -8.85 -31.01
CA ASN A 480 -9.04 -10.04 -31.87
C ASN A 480 -10.33 -9.97 -32.72
N GLN A 481 -11.31 -9.14 -32.37
CA GLN A 481 -12.50 -8.90 -33.20
C GLN A 481 -12.27 -7.88 -34.32
N GLN A 482 -11.27 -7.00 -34.22
CA GLN A 482 -10.94 -6.03 -35.27
C GLN A 482 -9.96 -6.56 -36.33
N PHE A 483 -9.26 -7.66 -36.04
CA PHE A 483 -8.23 -8.23 -36.94
C PHE A 483 -8.47 -9.69 -37.40
N GLY A 484 -9.64 -10.27 -37.12
CA GLY A 484 -10.03 -11.59 -37.63
C GLY A 484 -11.07 -11.50 -38.77
N PRO A 485 -11.01 -12.38 -39.80
CA PRO A 485 -12.03 -12.39 -40.84
C PRO A 485 -13.40 -12.73 -40.24
N HIS A 486 -14.39 -11.89 -40.54
CA HIS A 486 -15.78 -12.06 -40.13
C HIS A 486 -16.28 -13.49 -40.34
N ASN A 487 -16.54 -14.20 -39.23
CA ASN A 487 -17.49 -15.31 -39.20
C ASN A 487 -18.17 -15.33 -37.83
N ALA A 488 -19.14 -14.41 -37.67
CA ALA A 488 -20.08 -14.46 -36.56
C ALA A 488 -21.08 -15.60 -36.82
N ARG A 489 -20.92 -16.74 -36.12
CA ARG A 489 -22.01 -17.68 -35.92
C ARG A 489 -22.80 -17.25 -34.70
N LEU A 490 -23.98 -16.70 -34.95
CA LEU A 490 -25.07 -16.55 -33.99
C LEU A 490 -25.47 -17.94 -33.47
N TYR A 491 -25.33 -18.18 -32.17
CA TYR A 491 -26.08 -19.23 -31.51
C TYR A 491 -27.38 -18.62 -30.98
N ARG A 492 -28.50 -18.97 -31.63
CA ARG A 492 -29.84 -18.96 -31.06
C ARG A 492 -30.07 -20.32 -30.37
N GLY A 493 -30.65 -20.31 -29.18
CA GLY A 493 -31.10 -21.50 -28.44
C GLY A 493 -30.92 -21.31 -26.96
#